data_AF-A0ABD2RVR2-F1
#
_entry.id   AF-A0ABD2RVR2-F1
#
_cell.length_a   1.000
_cell.length_b   1.000
_cell.length_c   1.000
_cell.angle_alpha   90.00
_cell.angle_beta   90.00
_cell.angle_gamma   90.00
#
_symmetry.space_group_name_H-M   'P 1'
#
loop_
_entity.id
_entity.type
_entity.pdbx_description
1 polymer ?
#
loop_
_entity_poly.entity_id
_entity_poly.type
_entity_poly.pdbx_seq_one_letter_code
_entity_poly.pdbx_strand_id
1 'polypeptide(L)'
;MPINQIAIGSHEELRHPGALKAALAEFISTLIFVFAGQGSGMAFNKLTDGVATPAGLISASVAHAFGLFVAVSVGANISGGHVNPAVTFGAFVGGNITLFRGILYIIAQLLGSTAACALLEFSTGGMVSIFSTF
;
A
#
# COMPACT_ATOMS: atom_id res chain seq x y z
N MET A 1 -18.51 10.62 17.12
CA MET A 1 -17.58 11.70 17.52
C MET A 1 -17.81 12.88 16.57
N PRO A 2 -17.92 14.13 17.04
CA PRO A 2 -18.13 15.27 16.16
C PRO A 2 -16.89 15.52 15.30
N ILE A 3 -17.09 15.78 14.00
CA ILE A 3 -16.08 15.99 12.93
C ILE A 3 -15.29 17.33 13.13
N ASN A 4 -15.19 17.84 14.35
CA ASN A 4 -14.72 19.20 14.62
C ASN A 4 -13.20 19.31 14.86
N GLN A 5 -12.42 18.29 14.50
CA GLN A 5 -10.98 18.15 14.80
C GLN A 5 -10.13 17.93 13.53
N ILE A 6 -10.58 18.44 12.37
CA ILE A 6 -9.80 18.35 11.13
C ILE A 6 -8.59 19.29 11.25
N ALA A 7 -7.38 18.73 11.23
CA ALA A 7 -6.13 19.48 11.29
C ALA A 7 -5.47 19.56 9.90
N ILE A 8 -5.14 20.77 9.44
CA ILE A 8 -4.43 20.95 8.16
C ILE A 8 -2.96 20.56 8.30
N GLY A 9 -2.33 20.87 9.44
CA GLY A 9 -0.88 20.76 9.62
C GLY A 9 -0.13 22.00 9.10
N SER A 10 1.20 21.96 9.11
CA SER A 10 2.07 23.03 8.59
C SER A 10 3.01 22.51 7.49
N HIS A 11 3.51 23.40 6.63
CA HIS A 11 4.51 23.01 5.62
C HIS A 11 5.82 22.50 6.21
N GLU A 12 6.15 22.90 7.44
CA GLU A 12 7.35 22.42 8.16
C GLU A 12 7.21 20.93 8.52
N GLU A 13 5.99 20.45 8.75
CA GLU A 13 5.70 19.04 9.01
C GLU A 13 6.21 18.15 7.88
N LEU A 14 6.10 18.59 6.63
CA LEU A 14 6.55 17.84 5.44
C LEU A 14 8.06 17.61 5.40
N ARG A 15 8.84 18.47 6.08
CA ARG A 15 10.31 18.37 6.16
C ARG A 15 10.79 17.75 7.45
N HIS A 16 9.86 17.47 8.37
CA HIS A 16 10.22 16.92 9.67
C HIS A 16 10.74 15.48 9.50
N PRO A 17 11.89 15.11 10.09
CA PRO A 17 12.48 13.78 9.92
C PRO A 17 11.52 12.63 10.29
N GLY A 18 10.68 12.85 11.31
CA GLY A 18 9.65 11.87 11.70
C GLY A 18 8.58 11.66 10.63
N ALA A 19 8.16 12.71 9.93
CA ALA A 19 7.17 12.61 8.85
C ALA A 19 7.77 11.92 7.62
N LEU A 20 9.02 12.22 7.28
CA LEU A 20 9.74 11.54 6.20
C LEU A 20 9.97 10.06 6.49
N LYS A 21 10.34 9.72 7.74
CA LYS A 21 10.47 8.32 8.19
C LYS A 21 9.14 7.58 8.09
N ALA A 22 8.04 8.24 8.48
CA ALA A 22 6.71 7.67 8.37
C ALA A 22 6.26 7.49 6.91
N ALA A 23 6.55 8.44 6.03
CA ALA A 23 6.31 8.32 4.60
C ALA A 23 7.09 7.15 3.99
N LEU A 24 8.36 6.99 4.35
CA LEU A 24 9.16 5.84 3.91
C LEU A 24 8.59 4.51 4.42
N ALA A 25 8.09 4.47 5.65
CA ALA A 25 7.42 3.29 6.19
C ALA A 25 6.15 2.95 5.38
N GLU A 26 5.31 3.93 5.05
CA GLU A 26 4.13 3.72 4.20
C GLU A 26 4.51 3.24 2.79
N PHE A 27 5.59 3.77 2.21
CA PHE A 27 6.11 3.31 0.92
C PHE A 27 6.52 1.83 0.99
N ILE A 28 7.35 1.44 1.96
CA ILE A 28 7.86 0.07 2.11
C ILE A 28 6.71 -0.90 2.44
N SER A 29 5.83 -0.54 3.37
CA SER A 29 4.66 -1.36 3.71
C SER A 29 3.75 -1.59 2.51
N THR A 30 3.46 -0.54 1.73
CA THR A 30 2.60 -0.66 0.54
C THR A 30 3.27 -1.48 -0.55
N LEU A 31 4.58 -1.33 -0.72
CA LEU A 31 5.36 -2.15 -1.63
C LEU A 31 5.23 -3.64 -1.27
N ILE A 32 5.46 -4.01 0.00
CA ILE A 32 5.34 -5.40 0.47
C ILE A 32 3.92 -5.94 0.23
N PHE A 33 2.90 -5.18 0.60
CA PHE A 33 1.51 -5.58 0.45
C PHE A 33 1.13 -5.84 -1.01
N VAL A 34 1.42 -4.89 -1.90
CA VAL A 34 1.07 -4.98 -3.32
C VAL A 34 1.89 -6.07 -4.01
N PHE A 35 3.18 -6.18 -3.71
CA PHE A 35 4.05 -7.21 -4.28
C PHE A 35 3.53 -8.62 -3.95
N ALA A 36 3.22 -8.88 -2.68
CA ALA A 36 2.69 -10.18 -2.26
C ALA A 36 1.29 -10.46 -2.84
N GLY A 37 0.40 -9.47 -2.80
CA GLY A 37 -0.97 -9.58 -3.29
C GLY A 37 -1.03 -9.85 -4.79
N GLN A 38 -0.44 -8.97 -5.61
CA GLN A 38 -0.45 -9.10 -7.07
C GLN A 38 0.43 -10.26 -7.55
N GLY A 39 1.58 -10.47 -6.91
CA GLY A 39 2.47 -11.59 -7.20
C GLY A 39 1.78 -12.95 -7.02
N SER A 40 0.88 -13.09 -6.04
CA SER A 40 0.12 -14.33 -5.85
C SER A 40 -0.81 -14.65 -7.03
N GLY A 41 -1.48 -13.64 -7.61
CA GLY A 41 -2.33 -13.80 -8.78
C GLY A 41 -1.53 -14.14 -10.03
N MET A 42 -0.38 -13.48 -10.23
CA MET A 42 0.54 -13.78 -11.33
C MET A 42 1.09 -15.21 -11.22
N ALA A 43 1.49 -15.64 -10.02
CA ALA A 43 1.97 -16.99 -9.76
C ALA A 43 0.88 -18.03 -10.04
N PHE A 44 -0.36 -17.78 -9.58
CA PHE A 44 -1.48 -18.67 -9.83
C PHE A 44 -1.78 -18.81 -11.33
N ASN A 45 -1.85 -17.69 -12.06
CA ASN A 45 -2.07 -17.67 -13.49
C ASN A 45 -0.98 -18.44 -14.24
N LYS A 46 0.28 -18.31 -13.82
CA LYS A 46 1.41 -19.04 -14.42
C LYS A 46 1.34 -20.55 -14.19
N LEU A 47 0.82 -20.99 -13.04
CA LEU A 47 0.71 -22.41 -12.69
C LEU A 47 -0.52 -23.10 -13.31
N THR A 48 -1.51 -22.33 -13.75
CA THR A 48 -2.83 -22.85 -14.16
C THR A 48 -3.25 -22.40 -15.55
N ASP A 49 -2.32 -21.84 -16.33
CA ASP A 49 -2.56 -21.28 -17.66
C ASP A 49 -3.74 -20.28 -17.69
N GLY A 50 -3.88 -19.48 -16.61
CA GLY A 50 -4.88 -18.43 -16.49
C GLY A 50 -6.31 -18.91 -16.22
N VAL A 51 -6.52 -20.19 -15.87
CA VAL A 51 -7.86 -20.70 -15.56
C VAL A 51 -8.35 -20.14 -14.21
N ALA A 52 -9.42 -19.34 -14.27
CA ALA A 52 -10.07 -18.84 -13.06
C ALA A 52 -10.74 -20.00 -12.30
N THR A 53 -10.30 -20.23 -11.06
CA THR A 53 -10.85 -21.27 -10.19
C THR A 53 -11.06 -20.75 -8.76
N PRO A 54 -11.90 -21.42 -7.94
CA PRO A 54 -12.02 -21.09 -6.52
C PRO A 54 -10.69 -21.14 -5.76
N ALA A 55 -9.76 -22.01 -6.17
CA ALA A 55 -8.43 -22.09 -5.58
C ALA A 55 -7.63 -20.79 -5.80
N GLY A 56 -7.72 -20.19 -6.99
CA GLY A 56 -7.08 -18.91 -7.31
C GLY A 56 -7.64 -17.75 -6.49
N LEU A 57 -8.95 -17.75 -6.24
CA LEU A 57 -9.58 -16.75 -5.38
C LEU A 57 -9.10 -16.89 -3.92
N ILE A 58 -9.02 -18.12 -3.41
CA ILE A 58 -8.54 -18.40 -2.06
C ILE A 58 -7.07 -18.01 -1.93
N SER A 59 -6.21 -18.36 -2.90
CA SER A 59 -4.79 -18.02 -2.86
C SER A 59 -4.57 -16.51 -2.85
N ALA A 60 -5.27 -15.77 -3.72
CA ALA A 60 -5.19 -14.31 -3.76
C ALA A 60 -5.69 -13.68 -2.45
N SER A 61 -6.80 -14.18 -1.89
CA SER A 61 -7.38 -13.66 -0.64
C SER A 61 -6.44 -13.86 0.55
N VAL A 62 -5.87 -15.06 0.68
CA VAL A 62 -4.94 -15.39 1.77
C VAL A 62 -3.65 -14.58 1.63
N ALA A 63 -3.12 -14.42 0.42
CA ALA A 63 -1.93 -13.61 0.17
C ALA A 63 -2.15 -12.14 0.53
N HIS A 64 -3.29 -11.55 0.15
CA HIS A 64 -3.62 -10.17 0.54
C HIS A 64 -3.81 -10.02 2.04
N ALA A 65 -4.49 -10.98 2.70
CA ALA A 65 -4.72 -10.94 4.15
C ALA A 65 -3.39 -10.96 4.93
N PHE A 66 -2.51 -11.92 4.66
CA PHE A 66 -1.21 -11.99 5.33
C PHE A 66 -0.27 -10.87 4.91
N GLY A 67 -0.26 -10.50 3.62
CA GLY A 67 0.52 -9.38 3.11
C GLY A 67 0.16 -8.07 3.81
N LEU A 68 -1.14 -7.79 3.94
CA LEU A 68 -1.62 -6.61 4.65
C LEU A 68 -1.31 -6.69 6.15
N PHE A 69 -1.53 -7.85 6.79
CA PHE A 69 -1.20 -8.06 8.20
C PHE A 69 0.27 -7.73 8.49
N VAL A 70 1.20 -8.25 7.69
CA VAL A 70 2.63 -7.97 7.83
C VAL A 70 2.93 -6.50 7.54
N ALA A 71 2.42 -5.95 6.44
CA ALA A 71 2.65 -4.57 6.03
C ALA A 71 2.21 -3.55 7.09
N VAL A 72 1.04 -3.77 7.69
CA VAL A 72 0.54 -2.95 8.81
C VAL A 72 1.43 -3.15 10.03
N SER A 73 1.77 -4.39 10.39
CA SER A 73 2.57 -4.70 11.58
C SER A 73 3.95 -4.04 11.57
N VAL A 74 4.63 -4.03 10.41
CA VAL A 74 5.95 -3.38 10.30
C VAL A 74 5.87 -1.85 10.30
N GLY A 75 4.75 -1.28 9.85
CA GLY A 75 4.53 0.17 9.79
C GLY A 75 3.88 0.77 11.04
N ALA A 76 3.24 -0.04 11.88
CA ALA A 76 2.36 0.40 12.97
C ALA A 76 3.04 1.39 13.92
N ASN A 77 4.25 1.09 14.39
CA ASN A 77 4.98 1.95 15.36
C ASN A 77 5.76 3.10 14.71
N ILE A 78 5.69 3.27 13.39
CA ILE A 78 6.44 4.29 12.65
C ILE A 78 5.48 5.28 11.98
N SER A 79 4.54 4.78 11.17
CA SER A 79 3.56 5.60 10.44
C SER A 79 2.14 5.47 10.96
N GLY A 80 1.83 4.44 11.74
CA GLY A 80 0.47 4.00 12.02
C GLY A 80 -0.01 2.88 11.10
N GLY A 81 0.80 2.49 10.10
CA GLY A 81 0.55 1.34 9.23
C GLY A 81 -0.75 1.46 8.44
N HIS A 82 -0.97 2.57 7.72
CA HIS A 82 -2.20 2.76 6.95
C HIS A 82 -2.22 1.89 5.68
N VAL A 83 -1.10 1.89 4.93
CA VAL A 83 -0.84 1.06 3.74
C VAL A 83 -1.89 1.26 2.61
N ASN A 84 -2.75 2.27 2.74
CA ASN A 84 -3.93 2.43 1.90
C ASN A 84 -4.41 3.90 1.92
N PRO A 85 -4.56 4.54 0.75
CA PRO A 85 -5.06 5.92 0.66
C PRO A 85 -6.44 6.14 1.30
N ALA A 86 -7.35 5.16 1.19
CA ALA A 86 -8.68 5.24 1.78
C ALA A 86 -8.63 5.17 3.31
N VAL A 87 -7.72 4.36 3.87
CA VAL A 87 -7.49 4.30 5.33
C VAL A 87 -6.90 5.61 5.82
N THR A 88 -5.91 6.16 5.10
CA THR A 88 -5.34 7.49 5.41
C THR A 88 -6.39 8.58 5.36
N PHE A 89 -7.25 8.57 4.35
CA PHE A 89 -8.33 9.55 4.23
C PHE A 89 -9.34 9.41 5.37
N GLY A 90 -9.74 8.17 5.73
CA GLY A 90 -10.60 7.92 6.89
C GLY A 90 -9.98 8.40 8.20
N ALA A 91 -8.67 8.17 8.39
CA ALA A 91 -7.92 8.67 9.54
C ALA A 91 -7.91 10.21 9.58
N PHE A 92 -7.78 10.87 8.42
CA PHE A 92 -7.83 12.33 8.31
C PHE A 92 -9.21 12.89 8.68
N VAL A 93 -10.28 12.34 8.09
CA VAL A 93 -11.66 12.73 8.44
C VAL A 93 -11.96 12.47 9.91
N GLY A 94 -11.37 11.42 10.48
CA GLY A 94 -11.44 11.11 11.91
C GLY A 94 -10.57 11.97 12.83
N GLY A 95 -9.76 12.89 12.30
CA GLY A 95 -8.86 13.75 13.08
C GLY A 95 -7.62 13.07 13.63
N ASN A 96 -7.23 11.90 13.12
CA ASN A 96 -6.09 11.11 13.58
C ASN A 96 -4.77 11.41 12.84
N ILE A 97 -4.84 12.18 11.75
CA ILE A 97 -3.69 12.61 10.95
C ILE A 97 -3.97 13.99 10.35
N THR A 98 -2.94 14.81 10.14
CA THR A 98 -3.07 16.11 9.48
C THR A 98 -3.24 15.95 7.97
N LEU A 99 -3.81 16.96 7.29
CA LEU A 99 -3.96 16.95 5.83
C LEU A 99 -2.61 16.78 5.12
N PHE A 100 -1.60 17.58 5.49
CA PHE A 100 -0.29 17.52 4.84
C PHE A 100 0.39 16.16 5.01
N ARG A 101 0.34 15.59 6.22
CA ARG A 101 0.89 14.25 6.46
C ARG A 101 0.09 13.16 5.75
N GLY A 102 -1.23 13.31 5.68
CA GLY A 102 -2.11 12.43 4.90
C GLY A 102 -1.77 12.43 3.40
N ILE A 103 -1.56 13.60 2.80
CA ILE A 103 -1.12 13.71 1.39
C ILE A 103 0.24 13.04 1.19
N LEU A 104 1.19 13.27 2.11
CA LEU A 104 2.51 12.65 2.05
C LEU A 104 2.42 11.12 2.10
N TYR A 105 1.54 10.57 2.95
CA TYR A 105 1.29 9.12 3.02
C TYR A 105 0.69 8.60 1.72
N ILE A 106 -0.31 9.28 1.16
CA ILE A 106 -0.95 8.86 -0.11
C ILE A 106 0.07 8.82 -1.25
N ILE A 107 0.92 9.85 -1.36
CA ILE A 107 2.00 9.85 -2.36
C ILE A 107 2.94 8.65 -2.15
N ALA A 108 3.37 8.42 -0.91
CA ALA A 108 4.24 7.28 -0.58
C ALA A 108 3.59 5.92 -0.90
N GLN A 109 2.29 5.75 -0.60
CA GLN A 109 1.52 4.55 -0.88
C GLN A 109 1.41 4.30 -2.40
N LEU A 110 1.09 5.33 -3.18
CA LEU A 110 1.00 5.22 -4.64
C LEU A 110 2.36 4.90 -5.28
N LEU A 111 3.43 5.52 -4.80
CA LEU A 111 4.78 5.22 -5.24
C LEU A 111 5.21 3.79 -4.85
N GLY A 112 4.87 3.33 -3.64
CA GLY A 112 5.15 1.98 -3.17
C GLY A 112 4.43 0.91 -3.98
N SER A 113 3.15 1.14 -4.29
CA SER A 113 2.36 0.28 -5.16
C SER A 113 2.94 0.22 -6.59
N THR A 114 3.28 1.37 -7.17
CA THR A 114 3.90 1.42 -8.51
C THR A 114 5.24 0.68 -8.53
N ALA A 115 6.09 0.89 -7.52
CA ALA A 115 7.37 0.21 -7.40
C ALA A 115 7.21 -1.31 -7.25
N ALA A 116 6.21 -1.78 -6.50
CA ALA A 116 5.91 -3.21 -6.39
C ALA A 116 5.54 -3.83 -7.74
N CYS A 117 4.68 -3.16 -8.52
CA CYS A 117 4.30 -3.63 -9.86
C CYS A 117 5.52 -3.67 -10.80
N ALA A 118 6.38 -2.65 -10.78
CA ALA A 118 7.59 -2.62 -11.60
C ALA A 118 8.58 -3.75 -11.21
N LEU A 119 8.73 -4.03 -9.91
CA LEU A 119 9.54 -5.13 -9.41
C LEU A 119 8.96 -6.50 -9.80
N LEU A 120 7.63 -6.65 -9.80
CA LEU A 120 6.97 -7.86 -10.26
C LEU A 120 7.19 -8.07 -11.76
N GLU A 121 6.99 -7.05 -12.58
CA GLU A 121 7.25 -7.12 -14.03
C GLU A 121 8.69 -7.55 -14.31
N PHE A 122 9.67 -6.92 -13.64
CA PHE A 122 11.08 -7.29 -13.77
C PHE A 122 11.37 -8.72 -13.33
N SER A 123 10.93 -9.10 -12.12
CA SER A 123 11.24 -10.41 -11.52
C SER A 123 10.52 -11.59 -12.18
N THR A 124 9.41 -11.33 -12.86
CA THR A 124 8.65 -12.35 -13.59
C THR A 124 9.05 -12.48 -15.06
N GLY A 125 10.00 -11.67 -15.53
CA GLY A 125 10.39 -11.66 -16.94
C GLY A 125 9.32 -11.10 -17.87
N GLY A 126 8.53 -10.13 -17.39
CA GLY A 126 7.53 -9.43 -18.19
C GLY A 126 6.23 -10.19 -18.41
N MET A 127 5.84 -11.11 -17.50
CA MET A 127 4.58 -11.86 -17.64
C MET A 127 3.35 -10.95 -17.76
N VAL A 128 3.38 -9.78 -17.13
CA VAL A 128 2.37 -8.72 -17.25
C VAL A 128 3.12 -7.39 -17.25
N SER A 129 2.83 -6.52 -18.22
CA SER A 129 3.45 -5.19 -18.29
C SER A 129 2.63 -4.15 -17.54
N ILE A 130 3.30 -3.25 -16.82
CA ILE A 130 2.64 -2.17 -16.06
C ILE A 130 1.78 -1.26 -16.97
N PHE A 131 2.07 -1.21 -18.28
CA PHE A 131 1.35 -0.41 -19.27
C PHE A 131 0.20 -1.14 -19.97
N SER A 132 0.05 -2.46 -19.77
CA SER A 132 -1.01 -3.25 -20.42
C SER A 132 -2.31 -3.32 -19.62
N THR A 133 -2.35 -2.72 -18.43
CA THR A 133 -3.46 -2.81 -17.47
C THR A 133 -4.24 -1.48 -17.33
N PHE A 134 -3.99 -0.51 -18.23
CA PHE A 134 -4.72 0.76 -18.31
C PHE A 134 -5.49 0.88 -19.62
#